data_AF-K1Y362-F1
#
_entry.id   AF-K1Y362-F1
#
_cell.length_a   1.000
_cell.length_b   1.000
_cell.length_c   1.000
_cell.angle_alpha   90.00
_cell.angle_beta   90.00
_cell.angle_gamma   90.00
#
_symmetry.space_group_name_H-M   'P 1'
#
loop_
_entity.id
_entity.type
_entity.pdbx_description
1 polymer ?
#
loop_
_entity_poly.entity_id
_entity_poly.type
_entity_poly.pdbx_seq_one_letter_code
_entity_poly.pdbx_strand_id
1 'polypeptide(L)' 'MSAFEGLDMTENKEGEYYLSKPVGDFNDFMKNKEKEYLSGLLKEARGSVDKASAIAKIHRKTLYMKLKEHGLDRNDYK' A
#
# COMPACT_ATOMS: atom_id res chain seq x y z
N MET A 1 14.06 3.16 14.36
CA MET A 1 12.72 3.17 14.98
C MET A 1 12.15 1.78 14.80
N SER A 2 11.84 1.09 15.90
CA SER A 2 11.24 -0.25 15.85
C SER A 2 9.77 -0.14 15.50
N ALA A 3 9.24 -1.01 14.64
CA ALA A 3 7.83 -1.02 14.22
C ALA A 3 6.84 -1.34 15.36
N PHE A 4 7.35 -1.61 16.58
CA PHE A 4 6.59 -2.07 17.73
C PHE A 4 6.55 -1.06 18.90
N GLU A 5 7.21 0.10 18.79
CA GLU A 5 7.09 1.15 19.82
C GLU A 5 5.69 1.77 19.77
N GLY A 6 4.90 1.60 20.85
CA GLY A 6 3.60 2.25 21.04
C GLY A 6 2.35 1.36 20.86
N LEU A 7 2.52 0.04 20.76
CA LEU A 7 1.38 -0.90 20.73
C LEU A 7 0.85 -1.14 22.15
N ASP A 8 -0.45 -0.90 22.34
CA ASP A 8 -1.16 -1.18 23.59
C ASP A 8 -1.37 -2.71 23.69
N MET A 9 -0.61 -3.36 24.58
CA MET A 9 -0.62 -4.81 24.77
C MET A 9 -1.26 -5.19 26.10
N THR A 10 -2.09 -6.23 26.08
CA THR A 10 -2.74 -6.81 27.26
C THR A 10 -2.35 -8.28 27.41
N GLU A 11 -2.02 -8.68 28.63
CA GLU A 11 -1.68 -10.05 28.99
C GLU A 11 -2.97 -10.82 29.34
N ASN A 12 -3.16 -12.01 28.78
CA ASN A 12 -4.27 -12.90 29.18
C ASN A 12 -3.92 -13.67 30.47
N LYS A 13 -4.87 -14.48 30.96
CA LYS A 13 -4.68 -15.30 32.17
C LYS A 13 -3.63 -16.41 32.02
N GLU A 14 -3.17 -16.66 30.81
CA GLU A 14 -2.21 -17.70 30.42
C GLU A 14 -0.81 -17.11 30.18
N GLY A 15 -0.62 -15.80 30.38
CA GLY A 15 0.66 -15.10 30.22
C GLY A 15 0.99 -14.71 28.78
N GLU A 16 0.02 -14.80 27.86
CA GLU A 16 0.19 -14.43 26.45
C GLU A 16 -0.18 -12.97 26.21
N TYR A 17 0.66 -12.26 25.45
CA TYR A 17 0.47 -10.85 25.10
C TYR A 17 -0.33 -10.70 23.81
N TYR A 18 -1.40 -9.92 23.85
CA TYR A 18 -2.24 -9.59 22.71
C TYR A 18 -2.37 -8.08 22.54
N LEU A 19 -2.64 -7.65 21.31
CA LEU A 19 -3.02 -6.26 21.03
C LEU A 19 -4.36 -5.97 21.69
N SER A 20 -4.41 -4.97 22.57
CA SER A 20 -5.61 -4.58 23.31
C SER A 20 -6.67 -3.93 22.41
N LYS A 21 -6.25 -3.42 21.24
CA LYS A 21 -7.09 -2.79 20.22
C LYS A 21 -6.67 -3.25 18.82
N PRO A 22 -7.62 -3.43 17.89
CA PRO A 22 -7.27 -3.69 16.50
C PRO A 22 -6.46 -2.51 15.95
N VAL A 23 -5.35 -2.82 15.26
CA VAL A 23 -4.37 -1.84 14.72
C VAL A 23 -4.92 -1.12 13.46
N GLY A 24 -6.22 -1.24 13.20
CA GLY A 24 -6.90 -0.81 11.98
C GLY A 24 -7.32 -1.99 11.10
N ASP A 25 -8.09 -1.71 10.05
CA ASP A 25 -8.48 -2.72 9.07
C ASP A 25 -7.31 -3.05 8.13
N PHE A 26 -6.97 -4.35 8.04
CA PHE A 26 -5.86 -4.82 7.21
C PHE A 26 -6.07 -4.49 5.73
N ASN A 27 -7.32 -4.58 5.23
CA ASN A 27 -7.58 -4.31 3.81
C ASN A 27 -7.39 -2.83 3.50
N ASP A 28 -7.78 -1.94 4.41
CA ASP A 28 -7.54 -0.50 4.25
C ASP A 28 -6.06 -0.16 4.30
N PHE A 29 -5.30 -0.78 5.22
CA PHE A 29 -3.84 -0.64 5.24
C PHE A 29 -3.20 -1.06 3.91
N MET A 30 -3.58 -2.25 3.42
CA MET A 30 -3.06 -2.78 2.15
C MET A 30 -3.43 -1.90 0.95
N LYS A 31 -4.68 -1.40 0.90
CA LYS A 31 -5.10 -0.46 -0.14
C LYS A 31 -4.29 0.82 -0.14
N ASN A 32 -4.05 1.41 1.04
CA ASN A 32 -3.26 2.64 1.16
C ASN A 32 -1.81 2.42 0.74
N LYS A 33 -1.20 1.29 1.14
CA LYS A 33 0.17 0.93 0.70
C LYS A 33 0.27 0.67 -0.78
N GLU A 34 -0.72 0.01 -1.37
CA GLU A 34 -0.77 -0.17 -2.82
C GLU A 34 -0.89 1.17 -3.55
N LYS A 35 -1.75 2.08 -3.08
CA LYS A 35 -1.88 3.43 -3.66
C LYS A 35 -0.59 4.24 -3.58
N GLU A 36 0.09 4.22 -2.43
CA GLU A 36 1.40 4.87 -2.25
C GLU A 36 2.43 4.34 -3.25
N TYR A 37 2.50 3.02 -3.39
CA TYR A 37 3.41 2.36 -4.32
C TYR A 37 3.13 2.76 -5.78
N LEU A 38 1.87 2.68 -6.22
CA LEU A 38 1.47 3.04 -7.58
C LEU A 38 1.73 4.52 -7.91
N SER A 39 1.51 5.42 -6.95
CA SER A 39 1.84 6.85 -7.09
C SER A 39 3.35 7.07 -7.24
N GLY A 40 4.17 6.38 -6.44
CA GLY A 40 5.64 6.42 -6.56
C GLY A 40 6.12 5.90 -7.92
N LEU A 41 5.55 4.78 -8.38
CA LEU A 41 5.83 4.18 -9.68
C LEU A 41 5.53 5.15 -10.84
N LEU A 42 4.38 5.84 -10.80
CA LEU A 42 4.01 6.83 -11.81
C LEU A 42 4.94 8.05 -11.81
N LYS A 43 5.38 8.52 -10.63
CA LYS A 43 6.37 9.60 -10.51
C LYS A 43 7.71 9.21 -11.16
N GLU A 44 8.22 8.02 -10.84
CA GLU A 44 9.48 7.52 -11.41
C GLU A 44 9.38 7.36 -12.93
N ALA A 45 8.25 6.85 -13.41
CA ALA A 45 7.98 6.66 -14.83
C ALA A 45 7.56 7.95 -15.58
N ARG A 46 7.40 9.08 -14.89
CA ARG A 46 6.86 10.35 -15.42
C ARG A 46 5.53 10.16 -16.16
N GLY A 47 4.58 9.48 -15.51
CA GLY A 47 3.25 9.21 -16.07
C GLY A 47 3.24 8.18 -17.22
N SER A 48 4.38 7.61 -17.60
CA SER A 48 4.45 6.57 -18.63
C SER A 48 4.01 5.21 -18.08
N VAL A 49 2.80 4.78 -18.43
CA VAL A 49 2.26 3.47 -18.03
C VAL A 49 3.12 2.32 -18.55
N ASP A 50 3.73 2.51 -19.70
CA ASP A 50 4.60 1.53 -20.36
C ASP A 50 5.83 1.25 -19.49
N LYS A 51 6.53 2.31 -19.09
CA LYS A 51 7.68 2.23 -18.19
C LYS A 51 7.28 1.73 -16.81
N ALA A 52 6.21 2.28 -16.25
CA ALA A 52 5.69 1.88 -14.94
C ALA A 52 5.37 0.37 -14.90
N SER A 53 4.71 -0.16 -15.94
CA SER A 53 4.39 -1.60 -16.03
C SER A 53 5.64 -2.48 -16.11
N ALA A 54 6.69 -2.02 -16.80
CA ALA A 54 7.96 -2.72 -16.89
C ALA A 54 8.70 -2.74 -15.55
N ILE A 55 8.71 -1.61 -14.83
CA ILE A 55 9.31 -1.50 -13.49
C ILE A 55 8.60 -2.42 -12.50
N ALA A 56 7.27 -2.38 -12.48
CA ALA A 56 6.44 -3.20 -11.59
C ALA A 56 6.35 -4.69 -12.04
N LYS A 57 6.89 -5.04 -13.21
CA LYS A 57 6.82 -6.39 -13.80
C LYS A 57 5.40 -6.95 -13.89
N ILE A 58 4.43 -6.09 -14.24
CA ILE A 58 3.03 -6.48 -14.44
C ILE A 58 2.56 -6.11 -15.83
N HIS A 59 1.52 -6.80 -16.30
CA HIS A 59 0.90 -6.45 -17.57
C HIS A 59 0.25 -5.06 -17.49
N ARG A 60 0.33 -4.27 -18.57
CA ARG A 60 -0.23 -2.91 -18.65
C ARG A 60 -1.71 -2.85 -18.28
N LYS A 61 -2.49 -3.84 -18.73
CA LYS A 61 -3.93 -3.94 -18.40
C LYS A 61 -4.15 -4.04 -16.89
N THR A 62 -3.34 -4.83 -16.19
CA THR A 62 -3.39 -4.96 -14.73
C THR A 62 -3.04 -3.65 -14.05
N LEU A 63 -2.01 -2.95 -14.54
CA LEU A 63 -1.65 -1.64 -14.01
C LEU A 63 -2.81 -0.64 -14.18
N TYR A 64 -3.43 -0.56 -15.37
CA TYR A 64 -4.59 0.32 -15.59
C TYR A 64 -5.77 0.01 -14.66
N MET A 65 -6.07 -1.28 -14.42
CA MET A 65 -7.11 -1.66 -13.47
C MET A 65 -6.80 -1.16 -12.06
N LYS A 66 -5.58 -1.42 -11.57
CA LYS A 66 -5.15 -0.99 -10.24
C LYS A 66 -5.15 0.54 -10.09
N LEU A 67 -4.68 1.27 -11.10
CA LEU A 67 -4.74 2.74 -11.08
C LEU A 67 -6.18 3.25 -10.98
N LYS A 68 -7.11 2.64 -11.73
CA LYS A 68 -8.54 2.99 -11.68
C LYS A 68 -9.15 2.67 -10.31
N GLU A 69 -8.84 1.52 -9.73
CA GLU A 69 -9.31 1.11 -8.39
C GLU A 69 -8.89 2.12 -7.31
N HIS A 70 -7.71 2.73 -7.44
CA HIS A 70 -7.17 3.72 -6.50
C HIS A 70 -7.42 5.18 -6.89
N GLY A 71 -8.11 5.43 -8.00
CA GLY A 71 -8.42 6.77 -8.50
C GLY A 71 -7.20 7.60 -8.92
N LEU A 72 -6.16 6.94 -9.46
CA LEU A 72 -4.93 7.59 -9.92
C LEU A 72 -4.98 7.84 -11.43
N ASP A 73 -4.86 9.10 -11.87
CA ASP A 73 -4.64 9.43 -13.28
C ASP A 73 -3.15 9.59 -13.56
N ARG A 74 -2.64 8.89 -14.57
CA ARG A 74 -1.26 9.02 -15.05
C ARG A 74 -0.92 10.45 -15.48
N ASN A 75 -1.90 11.24 -15.91
CA ASN A 75 -1.68 12.59 -16.42
C ASN A 75 -1.22 13.54 -15.32
N ASP A 76 -1.55 13.25 -14.06
CA ASP A 76 -1.11 14.04 -12.89
C ASP A 76 0.40 13.90 -12.61
N TYR A 77 1.08 13.00 -13.32
CA TYR A 77 2.48 12.61 -13.09
C TYR A 77 3.37 12.80 -14.32
N LYS A 78 2.87 13.46 -15.36
CA LYS A 78 3.61 13.72 -16.61
C LYS A 78 4.55 14.91 -16.51
#